data_AF-A0A1G1G1A0-F1
#
_entry.id   AF-A0A1G1G1A0-F1
#
_cell.length_a   1.000
_cell.length_b   1.000
_cell.length_c   1.000
_cell.angle_alpha   90.00
_cell.angle_beta   90.00
_cell.angle_gamma   90.00
#
_symmetry.space_group_name_H-M   'P 1'
#
loop_
_entity.id
_entity.type
_entity.pdbx_description
1 polymer ?
#
loop_
_entity_poly.entity_id
_entity_poly.type
_entity_poly.pdbx_seq_one_letter_code
_entity_poly.pdbx_strand_id
1 'polypeptide(L)'
;MVGPLVAFFMIHPNRSQKAFAELIGYWNGILVSDNYGVYRKWTNLRQTCLAHLIRQAKALALRKDPELAACGKWSRDELQRLCKMAHEPPSRAEWSAFFARFCRLIDLYRDSESDAGKLVRLLDKEMECLFVFLQQAGVQPTNNVAERTIRFAVLWRKRSFGSNSDKGCRWVERILSLRQTCRLHNKPTFPILVDAMTAHFRGHAPDISWITAL
;
A
#
# COMPACT_ATOMS: atom_id res chain seq x y z
N MET A 1 -7.56 5.23 0.01
CA MET A 1 -6.77 5.26 -1.24
C MET A 1 -5.99 6.56 -1.27
N VAL A 2 -4.78 6.57 -1.82
CA VAL A 2 -4.02 7.80 -2.07
C VAL A 2 -3.34 7.69 -3.43
N GLY A 3 -3.49 8.73 -4.25
CA GLY A 3 -2.77 8.91 -5.51
C GLY A 3 -1.96 10.21 -5.48
N PRO A 4 -1.36 10.61 -6.61
CA PRO A 4 -0.56 11.84 -6.69
C PRO A 4 -1.35 13.11 -6.38
N LEU A 5 -2.63 13.16 -6.80
CA LEU A 5 -3.46 14.35 -6.71
C LEU A 5 -4.44 14.34 -5.54
N VAL A 6 -4.94 13.16 -5.17
CA VAL A 6 -6.05 13.03 -4.22
C VAL A 6 -5.81 11.93 -3.21
N ALA A 7 -6.31 12.16 -2.00
CA ALA A 7 -6.42 11.15 -0.97
C ALA A 7 -7.90 10.96 -0.62
N PHE A 8 -8.35 9.70 -0.66
CA PHE A 8 -9.75 9.34 -0.42
C PHE A 8 -9.87 8.35 0.74
N PHE A 9 -10.75 8.67 1.68
CA PHE A 9 -11.01 7.90 2.89
C PHE A 9 -12.43 7.35 2.88
N MET A 10 -12.56 6.09 3.30
CA MET A 10 -13.84 5.43 3.52
C MET A 10 -13.78 4.67 4.84
N ILE A 11 -14.84 4.80 5.62
CA ILE A 11 -15.14 4.03 6.82
C ILE A 11 -16.23 3.05 6.43
N HIS A 12 -15.92 1.77 6.57
CA HIS A 12 -16.84 0.70 6.23
C HIS A 12 -16.92 -0.27 7.40
N PRO A 13 -18.11 -0.81 7.74
CA PRO A 13 -18.29 -1.72 8.88
C PRO A 13 -17.49 -3.02 8.73
N ASN A 14 -17.18 -3.41 7.50
CA ASN A 14 -16.46 -4.64 7.18
C ASN A 14 -15.13 -4.36 6.47
N ARG A 15 -14.12 -5.18 6.77
CA ARG A 15 -12.91 -5.30 5.95
C ARG A 15 -13.12 -6.45 4.96
N SER A 16 -13.62 -6.15 3.76
CA SER A 16 -14.04 -7.17 2.79
C SER A 16 -13.75 -6.78 1.34
N GLN A 17 -13.94 -7.71 0.40
CA GLN A 17 -13.87 -7.44 -1.04
C GLN A 17 -14.91 -6.40 -1.47
N LYS A 18 -16.13 -6.44 -0.90
CA LYS A 18 -17.17 -5.44 -1.14
C LYS A 18 -16.71 -4.04 -0.74
N ALA A 19 -16.14 -3.91 0.47
CA ALA A 19 -15.58 -2.65 0.94
C ALA A 19 -14.43 -2.16 0.05
N PHE A 20 -13.60 -3.05 -0.46
CA PHE A 20 -12.55 -2.68 -1.39
C PHE A 20 -13.12 -2.18 -2.73
N ALA A 21 -14.11 -2.87 -3.30
CA ALA A 21 -14.76 -2.46 -4.54
C ALA A 21 -15.44 -1.09 -4.42
N GLU A 22 -16.14 -0.84 -3.31
CA GLU A 22 -16.75 0.47 -3.01
C GLU A 22 -15.72 1.59 -2.89
N LEU A 23 -14.56 1.31 -2.26
CA LEU A 23 -13.48 2.29 -2.13
C LEU A 23 -12.81 2.63 -3.47
N ILE A 24 -12.60 1.62 -4.33
CA ILE A 24 -11.91 1.77 -5.61
C ILE A 24 -12.81 2.42 -6.66
N GLY A 25 -14.09 2.03 -6.72
CA GLY A 25 -15.00 2.47 -7.77
C GLY A 25 -14.48 2.12 -9.17
N TYR A 26 -14.41 3.12 -10.05
CA TYR A 26 -13.99 2.98 -11.45
C TYR A 26 -12.48 3.18 -11.68
N TRP A 27 -11.70 3.48 -10.64
CA TRP A 27 -10.27 3.63 -10.79
C TRP A 27 -9.64 2.31 -11.25
N ASN A 28 -8.70 2.35 -12.19
CA ASN A 28 -8.10 1.16 -12.83
C ASN A 28 -6.56 1.25 -12.95
N GLY A 29 -5.92 2.04 -12.09
CA GLY A 29 -4.46 2.26 -12.14
C GLY A 29 -3.62 1.14 -11.51
N ILE A 30 -2.34 1.45 -11.29
CA ILE A 30 -1.38 0.53 -10.68
C ILE A 30 -1.55 0.56 -9.16
N LEU A 31 -1.91 -0.58 -8.57
CA LEU A 31 -2.17 -0.68 -7.13
C LEU A 31 -0.89 -0.97 -6.37
N VAL A 32 -0.49 -0.09 -5.45
CA VAL A 32 0.56 -0.38 -4.45
C VAL A 32 -0.10 -0.72 -3.12
N SER A 33 -0.05 -1.99 -2.70
CA SER A 33 -0.82 -2.47 -1.54
C SER A 33 0.01 -3.27 -0.55
N ASP A 34 -0.51 -3.44 0.67
CA ASP A 34 -0.03 -4.50 1.56
C ASP A 34 -0.44 -5.89 1.02
N ASN A 35 -0.13 -6.94 1.78
CA ASN A 35 -0.39 -8.33 1.40
C ASN A 35 -1.77 -8.85 1.86
N TYR A 36 -2.77 -7.98 2.00
CA TYR A 36 -4.12 -8.42 2.30
C TYR A 36 -4.75 -9.12 1.09
N GLY A 37 -5.28 -10.34 1.31
CA GLY A 37 -5.68 -11.25 0.23
C GLY A 37 -6.73 -10.70 -0.74
N VAL A 38 -7.52 -9.69 -0.36
CA VAL A 38 -8.51 -9.07 -1.27
C VAL A 38 -7.85 -8.37 -2.45
N TYR A 39 -6.65 -7.83 -2.28
CA TYR A 39 -5.95 -7.09 -3.34
C TYR A 39 -5.41 -7.99 -4.44
N ARG A 40 -5.30 -9.30 -4.19
CA ARG A 40 -4.87 -10.28 -5.20
C ARG A 40 -5.88 -10.48 -6.32
N LYS A 41 -7.13 -10.05 -6.11
CA LYS A 41 -8.18 -10.04 -7.16
C LYS A 41 -8.12 -8.76 -8.02
N TRP A 42 -7.15 -7.88 -7.79
CA TRP A 42 -6.93 -6.71 -8.63
C TRP A 42 -6.51 -7.16 -10.03
N THR A 43 -7.22 -6.67 -11.05
CA THR A 43 -7.04 -7.12 -12.44
C THR A 43 -6.00 -6.30 -13.21
N ASN A 44 -5.67 -5.09 -12.75
CA ASN A 44 -4.61 -4.28 -13.34
C ASN A 44 -3.27 -4.57 -12.64
N LEU A 45 -2.20 -3.88 -13.07
CA LEU A 45 -0.88 -4.05 -12.45
C LEU A 45 -0.92 -3.76 -10.94
N ARG A 46 -0.16 -4.54 -10.18
CA ARG A 46 -0.07 -4.43 -8.72
C ARG A 46 1.36 -4.56 -8.25
N GLN A 47 1.79 -3.63 -7.42
CA GLN A 47 3.01 -3.72 -6.66
C GLN A 47 2.70 -4.15 -5.23
N THR A 48 3.18 -5.33 -4.84
CA THR A 48 3.11 -5.79 -3.45
C THR A 48 4.13 -5.05 -2.61
N CYS A 49 3.71 -4.54 -1.45
CA CYS A 49 4.59 -3.81 -0.56
C CYS A 49 5.68 -4.73 0.00
N LEU A 50 6.92 -4.50 -0.42
CA LEU A 50 8.08 -5.27 0.00
C LEU A 50 8.35 -5.13 1.50
N ALA A 51 8.02 -3.98 2.12
CA ALA A 51 8.24 -3.78 3.55
C ALA A 51 7.47 -4.78 4.43
N HIS A 52 6.27 -5.20 4.01
CA HIS A 52 5.50 -6.22 4.73
C HIS A 52 6.15 -7.60 4.63
N LEU A 53 6.61 -7.98 3.44
CA LEU A 53 7.29 -9.25 3.21
C LEU A 53 8.64 -9.29 3.95
N ILE A 54 9.39 -8.19 3.94
CA ILE A 54 10.65 -8.05 4.70
C ILE A 54 10.38 -8.22 6.20
N ARG A 55 9.30 -7.64 6.74
CA ARG A 55 8.94 -7.82 8.16
C ARG A 55 8.63 -9.29 8.49
N GLN A 56 7.89 -9.98 7.64
CA GLN A 56 7.59 -11.41 7.81
C GLN A 56 8.87 -12.26 7.74
N ALA A 57 9.73 -12.01 6.75
CA ALA A 57 11.02 -12.69 6.61
C ALA A 57 11.94 -12.44 7.82
N LYS A 58 11.98 -11.22 8.35
CA LYS A 58 12.71 -10.89 9.59
C LYS A 58 12.17 -11.66 10.79
N ALA A 59 10.85 -11.77 10.94
CA ALA A 59 10.27 -12.54 12.03
C ALA A 59 10.64 -14.03 11.93
N LEU A 60 10.65 -14.58 10.72
CA LEU A 60 11.09 -15.95 10.47
C LEU A 60 12.59 -16.14 10.75
N ALA A 61 13.41 -15.15 10.40
CA ALA A 61 14.86 -15.15 10.65
C ALA A 61 15.23 -15.15 12.15
N LEU A 62 14.29 -14.79 13.03
CA LEU A 62 14.47 -14.75 14.48
C LEU A 62 14.00 -16.04 15.19
N ARG A 63 13.56 -17.06 14.43
CA ARG A 63 13.17 -18.35 15.00
C ARG A 63 14.39 -19.09 15.54
N LYS A 64 14.19 -19.88 16.59
CA LYS A 64 15.24 -20.72 17.20
C LYS A 64 15.64 -21.89 16.30
N ASP A 65 14.68 -22.38 15.50
CA ASP A 65 14.92 -23.42 14.51
C ASP A 65 15.89 -22.91 13.43
N PRO A 66 17.06 -23.56 13.21
CA PRO A 66 18.06 -23.10 12.27
C PRO A 66 17.59 -23.05 10.82
N GLU A 67 16.74 -23.98 10.40
CA GLU A 67 16.23 -24.07 9.03
C GLU A 67 15.25 -22.92 8.76
N LEU A 68 14.32 -22.67 9.69
CA LEU A 68 13.42 -21.51 9.59
C LEU A 68 14.21 -20.19 9.59
N ALA A 69 15.20 -20.07 10.48
CA ALA A 69 16.04 -18.88 10.56
C ALA A 69 16.81 -18.63 9.25
N ALA A 70 17.34 -19.69 8.64
CA ALA A 70 18.04 -19.63 7.35
C ALA A 70 17.13 -19.17 6.22
N CYS A 71 15.94 -19.77 6.09
CA CYS A 71 14.92 -19.35 5.10
C CYS A 71 14.55 -17.87 5.27
N GLY A 72 14.29 -17.45 6.52
CA GLY A 72 13.92 -16.07 6.84
C GLY A 72 15.02 -15.08 6.50
N LYS A 73 16.28 -15.40 6.83
CA LYS A 73 17.44 -14.57 6.49
C LYS A 73 17.61 -14.43 4.98
N TRP A 74 17.57 -15.54 4.24
CA TRP A 74 17.70 -15.52 2.78
C TRP A 74 16.56 -14.73 2.12
N SER A 75 15.31 -14.99 2.50
CA SER A 75 14.15 -14.25 2.00
C SER A 75 14.27 -12.75 2.27
N ARG A 76 14.68 -12.36 3.47
CA ARG A 76 14.89 -10.96 3.86
C ARG A 76 15.95 -10.30 2.97
N ASP A 77 17.08 -10.95 2.78
CA ASP A 77 18.22 -10.38 2.07
C ASP A 77 17.91 -10.16 0.59
N GLU A 78 17.19 -11.09 -0.06
CA GLU A 78 16.74 -10.89 -1.45
C GLU A 78 15.66 -9.81 -1.56
N LEU A 79 14.67 -9.77 -0.66
CA LEU A 79 13.66 -8.71 -0.67
C LEU A 79 14.26 -7.32 -0.41
N GLN A 80 15.27 -7.23 0.47
CA GLN A 80 16.01 -5.98 0.70
C GLN A 80 16.83 -5.58 -0.52
N ARG A 81 17.46 -6.55 -1.21
CA ARG A 81 18.15 -6.30 -2.46
C ARG A 81 17.19 -5.77 -3.52
N LEU A 82 16.00 -6.35 -3.63
CA LEU A 82 14.97 -5.86 -4.55
C LEU A 82 14.53 -4.43 -4.20
N CYS A 83 14.34 -4.10 -2.92
CA CYS A 83 14.08 -2.70 -2.52
C CYS A 83 15.20 -1.74 -2.94
N LYS A 84 16.48 -2.13 -2.84
CA LYS A 84 17.60 -1.28 -3.25
C LYS A 84 17.59 -1.00 -4.76
N MET A 85 17.14 -1.97 -5.56
CA MET A 85 17.01 -1.82 -7.01
C MET A 85 16.06 -0.69 -7.43
N ALA A 86 15.18 -0.20 -6.52
CA ALA A 86 14.34 0.96 -6.80
C ALA A 86 15.12 2.28 -6.88
N HIS A 87 16.30 2.33 -6.28
CA HIS A 87 17.19 3.51 -6.27
C HIS A 87 18.36 3.32 -7.24
N GLU A 88 18.86 2.10 -7.33
CA GLU A 88 19.98 1.71 -8.19
C GLU A 88 19.52 0.56 -9.10
N PRO A 89 18.92 0.85 -10.27
CA PRO A 89 18.42 -0.18 -11.17
C PRO A 89 19.51 -1.19 -11.54
N PRO A 90 19.21 -2.50 -11.52
CA PRO A 90 20.21 -3.52 -11.73
C PRO A 90 20.61 -3.60 -13.21
N SER A 91 21.86 -4.00 -13.45
CA SER A 91 22.27 -4.53 -14.74
C SER A 91 21.53 -5.84 -15.06
N ARG A 92 21.56 -6.25 -16.33
CA ARG A 92 20.98 -7.54 -16.77
C ARG A 92 21.58 -8.73 -16.02
N ALA A 93 22.89 -8.70 -15.74
CA ALA A 93 23.58 -9.76 -15.01
C ALA A 93 23.12 -9.83 -13.53
N GLU A 94 23.02 -8.68 -12.87
CA GLU A 94 22.54 -8.60 -11.48
C GLU A 94 21.09 -9.04 -11.34
N TRP A 95 20.23 -8.65 -12.28
CA TRP A 95 18.84 -9.10 -12.33
C TRP A 95 18.74 -10.61 -12.51
N SER A 96 19.49 -11.17 -13.46
CA SER A 96 19.52 -12.63 -13.71
C SER A 96 20.01 -13.40 -12.47
N ALA A 97 21.05 -12.89 -11.80
CA ALA A 97 21.58 -13.49 -10.59
C ALA A 97 20.57 -13.40 -9.41
N PHE A 98 19.87 -12.28 -9.26
CA PHE A 98 18.79 -12.15 -8.29
C PHE A 98 17.70 -13.18 -8.56
N PHE A 99 17.20 -13.26 -9.80
CA PHE A 99 16.13 -14.16 -10.16
C PHE A 99 16.51 -15.63 -9.91
N ALA A 100 17.73 -16.03 -10.29
CA ALA A 100 18.23 -17.38 -10.03
C ALA A 100 18.28 -17.72 -8.53
N ARG A 101 18.77 -16.80 -7.68
CA ARG A 101 18.77 -17.02 -6.22
C ARG A 101 17.35 -17.06 -5.64
N PHE A 102 16.44 -16.24 -6.17
CA PHE A 102 15.06 -16.17 -5.69
C PHE A 102 14.27 -17.42 -6.06
N CYS A 103 14.40 -17.93 -7.29
CA CYS A 103 13.82 -19.21 -7.70
C CYS A 103 14.38 -20.36 -6.85
N ARG A 104 15.69 -20.41 -6.63
CA ARG A 104 16.31 -21.44 -5.79
C ARG A 104 15.78 -21.42 -4.35
N LEU A 105 15.56 -20.24 -3.79
CA LEU A 105 14.92 -20.09 -2.46
C LEU A 105 13.51 -20.70 -2.46
N ILE A 106 12.72 -20.41 -3.49
CA ILE A 106 11.36 -20.96 -3.61
C ILE A 106 11.42 -22.48 -3.72
N ASP A 107 12.21 -23.01 -4.64
CA ASP A 107 12.29 -24.46 -4.90
C ASP A 107 12.74 -25.24 -3.67
N LEU A 108 13.67 -24.69 -2.87
CA LEU A 108 14.18 -25.37 -1.68
C LEU A 108 13.13 -25.51 -0.56
N TYR A 109 12.23 -24.54 -0.40
CA TYR A 109 11.30 -24.51 0.74
C TYR A 109 9.83 -24.71 0.35
N ARG A 110 9.49 -24.74 -0.96
CA ARG A 110 8.10 -24.77 -1.45
C ARG A 110 7.27 -25.89 -0.84
N ASP A 111 7.85 -27.07 -0.68
CA ASP A 111 7.15 -28.27 -0.22
C ASP A 111 7.21 -28.45 1.31
N SER A 112 7.83 -27.50 2.03
CA SER A 112 7.85 -27.51 3.49
C SER A 112 6.46 -27.17 4.05
N GLU A 113 5.97 -27.96 5.00
CA GLU A 113 4.72 -27.64 5.73
C GLU A 113 4.91 -26.59 6.84
N SER A 114 6.16 -26.15 7.05
CA SER A 114 6.53 -25.17 8.07
C SER A 114 6.18 -23.73 7.68
N ASP A 115 6.45 -22.79 8.60
CA ASP A 115 6.32 -21.36 8.32
C ASP A 115 7.28 -20.87 7.22
N ALA A 116 8.39 -21.58 6.96
CA ALA A 116 9.27 -21.30 5.82
C ALA A 116 8.55 -21.55 4.49
N GLY A 117 7.91 -22.72 4.36
CA GLY A 117 7.10 -23.05 3.19
C GLY A 117 5.95 -22.08 2.97
N LYS A 118 5.25 -21.68 4.04
CA LYS A 118 4.20 -20.66 3.97
C LYS A 118 4.72 -19.33 3.42
N LEU A 119 5.89 -18.87 3.86
CA LEU A 119 6.50 -17.63 3.39
C LEU A 119 6.90 -17.74 1.90
N VAL A 120 7.60 -18.80 1.50
CA VAL A 120 8.06 -18.91 0.09
C VAL A 120 6.92 -19.15 -0.89
N ARG A 121 5.87 -19.92 -0.52
CA ARG A 121 4.66 -20.06 -1.35
C ARG A 121 3.93 -18.72 -1.51
N LEU A 122 3.99 -17.87 -0.49
CA LEU A 122 3.49 -16.50 -0.60
C LEU A 122 4.36 -15.67 -1.57
N LEU A 123 5.69 -15.72 -1.46
CA LEU A 123 6.59 -15.00 -2.35
C LEU A 123 6.40 -15.41 -3.81
N ASP A 124 6.27 -16.71 -4.05
CA ASP A 124 5.98 -17.28 -5.36
C ASP A 124 4.65 -16.78 -5.92
N LYS A 125 3.58 -16.85 -5.12
CA LYS A 125 2.26 -16.34 -5.51
C LYS A 125 2.27 -14.85 -5.85
N GLU A 126 3.18 -14.08 -5.26
CA GLU A 126 3.30 -12.64 -5.45
C GLU A 126 4.38 -12.27 -6.48
N MET A 127 5.07 -13.24 -7.10
CA MET A 127 6.29 -13.04 -7.90
C MET A 127 6.18 -11.87 -8.88
N GLU A 128 5.18 -11.90 -9.76
CA GLU A 128 4.97 -10.86 -10.79
C GLU A 128 4.67 -9.48 -10.19
N CYS A 129 4.16 -9.44 -8.96
CA CYS A 129 3.82 -8.21 -8.25
C CYS A 129 4.98 -7.68 -7.39
N LEU A 130 6.12 -8.37 -7.30
CA LEU A 130 7.23 -7.95 -6.44
C LEU A 130 8.04 -6.79 -7.03
N PHE A 131 8.07 -6.64 -8.36
CA PHE A 131 9.03 -5.78 -9.07
C PHE A 131 8.40 -4.88 -10.14
N VAL A 132 7.09 -4.60 -10.07
CA VAL A 132 6.40 -3.68 -10.99
C VAL A 132 7.06 -2.29 -10.98
N PHE A 133 7.64 -1.85 -9.85
CA PHE A 133 8.38 -0.60 -9.77
C PHE A 133 9.63 -0.51 -10.67
N LEU A 134 10.19 -1.65 -11.10
CA LEU A 134 11.29 -1.67 -12.08
C LEU A 134 10.80 -1.55 -13.52
N GLN A 135 9.52 -1.80 -13.75
CA GLN A 135 8.90 -1.81 -15.08
C GLN A 135 8.11 -0.53 -15.37
N GLN A 136 7.59 0.11 -14.31
CA GLN A 136 6.68 1.25 -14.41
C GLN A 136 7.23 2.43 -13.61
N ALA A 137 7.58 3.50 -14.31
CA ALA A 137 8.12 4.71 -13.69
C ALA A 137 7.14 5.30 -12.66
N GLY A 138 7.67 5.76 -11.52
CA GLY A 138 6.90 6.39 -10.44
C GLY A 138 6.21 5.42 -9.48
N VAL A 139 6.13 4.12 -9.80
CA VAL A 139 5.63 3.11 -8.86
C VAL A 139 6.65 2.89 -7.74
N GLN A 140 6.19 2.87 -6.50
CA GLN A 140 7.06 2.71 -5.32
C GLN A 140 7.11 1.23 -4.89
N PRO A 141 8.28 0.71 -4.44
CA PRO A 141 8.40 -0.68 -3.97
C PRO A 141 7.62 -0.96 -2.66
N THR A 142 7.13 0.09 -1.99
CA THR A 142 6.42 0.00 -0.71
C THR A 142 5.18 0.88 -0.70
N ASN A 143 4.18 0.52 0.10
CA ASN A 143 2.96 1.29 0.30
C ASN A 143 3.11 2.42 1.36
N ASN A 144 4.34 2.90 1.60
CA ASN A 144 4.65 3.88 2.65
C ASN A 144 3.81 5.16 2.55
N VAL A 145 3.49 5.62 1.33
CA VAL A 145 2.62 6.79 1.12
C VAL A 145 1.23 6.54 1.71
N ALA A 146 0.63 5.38 1.43
CA ALA A 146 -0.67 5.02 2.00
C ALA A 146 -0.61 4.87 3.52
N GLU A 147 0.41 4.19 4.06
CA GLU A 147 0.59 4.02 5.50
C GLU A 147 0.77 5.36 6.24
N ARG A 148 1.55 6.28 5.68
CA ARG A 148 1.75 7.63 6.24
C ARG A 148 0.46 8.45 6.19
N THR A 149 -0.25 8.41 5.07
CA THR A 149 -1.50 9.17 4.87
C THR A 149 -2.59 8.72 5.83
N ILE A 150 -2.75 7.41 6.07
CA ILE A 150 -3.79 6.88 6.97
C ILE A 150 -3.46 7.08 8.45
N ARG A 151 -2.18 7.24 8.83
CA ARG A 151 -1.74 7.30 10.24
C ARG A 151 -2.49 8.34 11.08
N PHE A 152 -2.74 9.52 10.52
CA PHE A 152 -3.48 10.57 11.22
C PHE A 152 -4.90 10.11 11.59
N ALA A 153 -5.61 9.47 10.65
CA ALA A 153 -6.95 8.94 10.88
C ALA A 153 -6.95 7.84 11.96
N VAL A 154 -5.95 6.95 11.93
CA VAL A 154 -5.78 5.90 12.95
C VAL A 154 -5.60 6.48 14.34
N LEU A 155 -4.71 7.48 14.49
CA LEU A 155 -4.45 8.13 15.77
C LEU A 155 -5.68 8.90 16.28
N TRP A 156 -6.35 9.63 15.39
CA TRP A 156 -7.58 10.34 15.73
C TRP A 156 -8.65 9.37 16.24
N ARG A 157 -8.96 8.32 15.46
CA ARG A 157 -9.93 7.29 15.86
C ARG A 157 -9.59 6.70 17.23
N LYS A 158 -8.31 6.40 17.50
CA LYS A 158 -7.87 5.84 18.78
C LYS A 158 -8.12 6.78 19.96
N ARG A 159 -7.96 8.10 19.77
CA ARG A 159 -8.16 9.11 20.83
C ARG A 159 -9.63 9.49 21.04
N SER A 160 -10.42 9.48 19.97
CA SER A 160 -11.83 9.91 20.00
C SER A 160 -12.83 8.75 20.05
N PHE A 161 -12.35 7.50 20.14
CA PHE A 161 -13.16 6.28 20.11
C PHE A 161 -14.03 6.08 18.84
N GLY A 162 -13.78 6.86 17.79
CA GLY A 162 -14.51 6.76 16.51
C GLY A 162 -15.82 7.54 16.50
N SER A 163 -16.74 7.14 15.63
CA SER A 163 -18.07 7.73 15.51
C SER A 163 -19.14 6.65 15.55
N ASN A 164 -20.25 6.92 16.23
CA ASN A 164 -21.37 5.98 16.42
C ASN A 164 -22.57 6.29 15.51
N SER A 165 -22.40 7.14 14.49
CA SER A 165 -23.46 7.48 13.55
C SER A 165 -22.92 7.51 12.13
N ASP A 166 -23.76 7.14 11.16
CA ASP A 166 -23.41 7.23 9.74
C ASP A 166 -23.05 8.67 9.35
N LYS A 167 -23.79 9.66 9.86
CA LYS A 167 -23.49 11.08 9.63
C LYS A 167 -22.09 11.45 10.10
N GLY A 168 -21.69 11.00 11.29
CA GLY A 168 -20.36 11.26 11.84
C GLY A 168 -19.26 10.52 11.08
N CYS A 169 -19.48 9.27 10.69
CA CYS A 169 -18.57 8.52 9.81
C CYS A 169 -18.35 9.25 8.47
N ARG A 170 -19.43 9.68 7.80
CA ARG A 170 -19.35 10.44 6.54
C ARG A 170 -18.63 11.77 6.72
N TRP A 171 -18.80 12.45 7.84
CA TRP A 171 -18.05 13.67 8.14
C TRP A 171 -16.56 13.40 8.28
N VAL A 172 -16.16 12.35 9.03
CA VAL A 172 -14.76 11.94 9.20
C VAL A 172 -14.12 11.58 7.85
N GLU A 173 -14.79 10.80 7.01
CA GLU A 173 -14.33 10.46 5.66
C GLU A 173 -14.04 11.71 4.82
N ARG A 174 -14.99 12.65 4.79
CA ARG A 174 -14.90 13.88 3.98
C ARG A 174 -13.77 14.78 4.46
N ILE A 175 -13.70 15.05 5.76
CA ILE A 175 -12.67 15.95 6.29
C ILE A 175 -11.27 15.35 6.20
N LEU A 176 -11.12 14.02 6.37
CA LEU A 176 -9.83 13.35 6.17
C LEU A 176 -9.41 13.38 4.70
N SER A 177 -10.34 13.14 3.77
CA SER A 177 -10.07 13.20 2.33
C SER A 177 -9.64 14.60 1.91
N LEU A 178 -10.38 15.63 2.34
CA LEU A 178 -10.02 17.03 2.08
C LEU A 178 -8.64 17.36 2.67
N ARG A 179 -8.44 17.10 3.97
CA ARG A 179 -7.20 17.43 4.67
C ARG A 179 -5.98 16.78 4.03
N GLN A 180 -6.07 15.50 3.67
CA GLN A 180 -4.94 14.80 3.08
C GLN A 180 -4.71 15.21 1.62
N THR A 181 -5.77 15.52 0.87
CA THR A 181 -5.64 16.10 -0.48
C THR A 181 -4.96 17.48 -0.42
N CYS A 182 -5.37 18.37 0.49
CA CYS A 182 -4.68 19.64 0.72
C CYS A 182 -3.19 19.46 1.06
N ARG A 183 -2.85 18.44 1.86
CA ARG A 183 -1.44 18.14 2.19
C ARG A 183 -0.62 17.66 0.99
N LEU A 184 -1.21 16.91 0.05
CA LEU A 184 -0.52 16.54 -1.20
C LEU A 184 -0.14 17.78 -2.03
N HIS A 185 -1.01 18.80 -2.00
CA HIS A 185 -0.85 20.05 -2.75
C HIS A 185 -0.20 21.18 -1.94
N ASN A 186 0.34 20.90 -0.75
CA ASN A 186 0.91 21.89 0.16
C ASN A 186 -0.01 23.10 0.46
N LYS A 187 -1.33 22.86 0.54
CA LYS A 187 -2.35 23.89 0.81
C LYS A 187 -2.88 23.83 2.24
N PRO A 188 -3.20 24.98 2.85
CA PRO A 188 -3.87 25.00 4.15
C PRO A 188 -5.30 24.49 4.00
N THR A 189 -5.72 23.56 4.87
CA THR A 189 -7.05 22.93 4.80
C THR A 189 -8.19 23.90 5.15
N PHE A 190 -7.99 24.79 6.12
CA PHE A 190 -9.07 25.63 6.64
C PHE A 190 -9.64 26.63 5.62
N PRO A 191 -8.82 27.42 4.89
CA PRO A 191 -9.34 28.32 3.85
C PRO A 191 -10.13 27.57 2.77
N ILE A 192 -9.61 26.44 2.28
CA ILE A 192 -10.28 25.60 1.28
C ILE A 192 -11.64 25.09 1.78
N LEU A 193 -11.73 24.71 3.06
CA LEU A 193 -13.00 24.29 3.66
C LEU A 193 -13.98 25.46 3.73
N VAL A 194 -13.54 26.64 4.16
CA VAL A 194 -14.36 27.84 4.24
C VAL A 194 -14.90 28.23 2.86
N ASP A 195 -14.04 28.22 1.84
CA ASP A 195 -14.42 28.52 0.46
C ASP A 195 -15.45 27.51 -0.05
N ALA A 196 -15.23 26.22 0.19
CA ALA A 196 -16.16 25.17 -0.22
C ALA A 196 -17.54 25.30 0.46
N MET A 197 -17.57 25.63 1.76
CA MET A 197 -18.81 25.86 2.49
C MET A 197 -19.52 27.14 2.03
N THR A 198 -18.75 28.20 1.75
CA THR A 198 -19.29 29.48 1.25
C THR A 198 -19.91 29.30 -0.13
N ALA A 199 -19.26 28.57 -1.02
CA ALA A 199 -19.80 28.22 -2.34
C ALA A 199 -21.12 27.46 -2.21
N HIS A 200 -21.16 26.43 -1.35
CA HIS A 200 -22.37 25.65 -1.08
C HIS A 200 -23.54 26.52 -0.61
N PHE A 201 -23.33 27.40 0.38
CA PHE A 201 -24.39 28.28 0.87
C PHE A 201 -24.86 29.33 -0.14
N ARG A 202 -24.03 29.66 -1.13
CA ARG A 202 -24.38 30.56 -2.23
C ARG A 202 -24.93 29.83 -3.45
N GLY A 203 -25.09 28.50 -3.41
CA GLY A 203 -25.55 27.71 -4.55
C GLY A 203 -24.53 27.57 -5.68
N HIS A 204 -23.24 27.84 -5.43
CA HIS A 204 -22.16 27.69 -6.40
C HIS A 204 -21.36 26.41 -6.17
N ALA A 205 -20.70 25.92 -7.23
CA ALA A 205 -19.74 24.84 -7.11
C ALA A 205 -18.44 25.36 -6.42
N PRO A 206 -17.79 24.57 -5.56
CA PRO A 206 -16.49 24.93 -5.00
C PRO A 206 -15.41 24.91 -6.08
N ASP A 207 -14.38 25.76 -5.93
CA ASP A 207 -13.21 25.69 -6.80
C ASP A 207 -12.41 24.41 -6.54
N ILE A 208 -12.30 23.58 -7.59
CA ILE A 208 -11.55 22.33 -7.60
C ILE A 208 -10.35 22.37 -8.55
N SER A 209 -10.08 23.51 -9.19
CA SER A 209 -8.98 23.66 -10.17
C SER A 209 -7.62 23.30 -9.57
N TRP A 210 -7.46 23.56 -8.27
CA TRP A 210 -6.25 23.24 -7.51
C TRP A 210 -6.00 21.74 -7.32
N ILE A 211 -6.98 20.87 -7.56
CA ILE A 211 -6.83 19.41 -7.51
C ILE A 211 -6.46 18.86 -8.89
N THR A 212 -6.90 19.52 -9.96
CA THR A 212 -6.79 19.07 -11.36
C THR A 212 -5.59 19.64 -12.11
N ALA A 213 -4.95 20.68 -11.58
CA ALA A 213 -3.75 21.26 -12.18
C ALA A 213 -2.54 20.35 -11.93
N LEU A 214 -2.12 19.62 -12.97
CA LEU A 214 -0.78 19.06 -13.13
C LEU A 214 0.04 19.96 -14.03
#